data_AF-A0A0G1UZR5-F1
#
_entry.id   AF-A0A0G1UZR5-F1
#
_cell.length_a   1.000
_cell.length_b   1.000
_cell.length_c   1.000
_cell.angle_alpha   90.00
_cell.angle_beta   90.00
_cell.angle_gamma   90.00
#
_symmetry.space_group_name_H-M   'P 1'
#
loop_
_entity.id
_entity.type
_entity.pdbx_description
1 polymer ?
#
loop_
_entity_poly.entity_id
_entity_poly.type
_entity_poly.pdbx_seq_one_letter_code
_entity_poly.pdbx_strand_id
1 'polypeptide(L)'
;MPPTQQPKDMYENVTPQPARQTLRAPQQAARQRPASIPPVSRTPSSAMKSLMGNRSVALTGVILAIIVIAVVVVVFFNPFEKTATNEPVANTNTEPSILPSTISPPSNTGSVSDADSDGLPDAEEQSLGTNAQNADSDSDQLFDREEVKVYLTNPTNPDTDGDGVIDGQEVAQGQNPSGAGLLRDLTSEIEKL
;
A
#
# COMPACT_ATOMS: atom_id res chain seq x y z
N MET A 1 -48.03 -2.37 61.77
CA MET A 1 -46.75 -1.81 61.32
C MET A 1 -45.65 -2.29 62.27
N PRO A 2 -44.77 -3.20 61.84
CA PRO A 2 -43.64 -3.66 62.63
C PRO A 2 -42.34 -2.88 62.30
N PRO A 3 -41.39 -2.75 63.24
CA PRO A 3 -40.07 -2.18 63.00
C PRO A 3 -39.08 -3.29 62.60
N THR A 4 -38.08 -2.99 61.76
CA THR A 4 -36.93 -3.90 61.57
C THR A 4 -35.64 -3.12 61.32
N GLN A 5 -34.58 -3.69 61.86
CA GLN A 5 -33.28 -3.14 62.25
C GLN A 5 -32.38 -2.83 61.05
N GLN A 6 -31.50 -1.85 61.24
CA GLN A 6 -30.48 -1.42 60.27
C GLN A 6 -29.29 -2.40 60.18
N PRO A 7 -28.62 -2.47 59.01
CA PRO A 7 -27.54 -3.43 58.73
C PRO A 7 -26.18 -3.03 59.32
N LYS A 8 -25.31 -4.03 59.46
CA LYS A 8 -23.96 -3.97 60.05
C LYS A 8 -22.92 -3.64 58.97
N ASP A 9 -22.20 -2.53 59.14
CA ASP A 9 -21.07 -2.15 58.30
C ASP A 9 -19.78 -2.87 58.76
N MET A 10 -19.15 -3.60 57.84
CA MET A 10 -17.81 -4.19 57.99
C MET A 10 -16.84 -3.45 57.08
N TYR A 11 -16.16 -2.40 57.56
CA TYR A 11 -14.86 -1.98 57.03
C TYR A 11 -14.00 -1.37 58.15
N GLU A 12 -12.91 -2.08 58.44
CA GLU A 12 -11.89 -1.78 59.43
C GLU A 12 -10.87 -0.75 58.87
N ASN A 13 -10.27 0.01 59.79
CA ASN A 13 -9.61 1.29 59.60
C ASN A 13 -8.11 1.20 59.91
N VAL A 14 -7.18 1.62 59.03
CA VAL A 14 -5.80 2.00 59.42
C VAL A 14 -5.14 3.06 58.48
N THR A 15 -5.19 4.31 58.94
CA THR A 15 -4.15 5.39 59.09
C THR A 15 -3.01 5.65 58.04
N PRO A 16 -2.71 6.95 57.71
CA PRO A 16 -1.69 7.37 56.71
C PRO A 16 -0.27 7.69 57.25
N GLN A 17 0.76 7.69 56.39
CA GLN A 17 2.14 8.15 56.68
C GLN A 17 2.63 9.30 55.75
N PRO A 18 3.39 10.30 56.27
CA PRO A 18 4.10 11.32 55.49
C PRO A 18 5.64 11.12 55.42
N ALA A 19 6.29 11.86 54.50
CA ALA A 19 7.68 11.74 54.03
C ALA A 19 8.78 12.50 54.82
N ARG A 20 10.08 12.12 54.70
CA ARG A 20 11.26 12.99 54.33
C ARG A 20 12.70 12.42 54.60
N GLN A 21 13.57 12.61 53.60
CA GLN A 21 14.98 13.12 53.59
C GLN A 21 16.25 12.30 53.96
N THR A 22 17.24 12.51 53.07
CA THR A 22 18.65 12.10 52.87
C THR A 22 19.70 12.55 53.91
N LEU A 23 20.79 11.78 54.11
CA LEU A 23 22.15 12.29 54.45
C LEU A 23 23.29 11.27 54.14
N ARG A 24 24.48 11.76 53.75
CA ARG A 24 25.69 11.05 53.23
C ARG A 24 26.76 10.67 54.30
N ALA A 25 27.51 9.55 54.06
CA ALA A 25 28.97 9.23 54.23
C ALA A 25 29.72 9.51 55.59
N PRO A 26 30.90 8.90 55.96
CA PRO A 26 32.02 8.38 55.12
C PRO A 26 32.78 7.08 55.58
N GLN A 27 33.85 6.77 54.83
CA GLN A 27 34.81 5.65 54.85
C GLN A 27 35.70 5.50 56.11
N GLN A 28 36.18 4.27 56.37
CA GLN A 28 37.55 3.88 56.82
C GLN A 28 37.60 2.33 56.97
N ALA A 29 38.69 1.57 56.91
CA ALA A 29 39.91 1.51 56.11
C ALA A 29 40.72 0.29 56.65
N ALA A 30 41.19 -0.57 55.73
CA ALA A 30 42.43 -1.37 55.79
C ALA A 30 42.61 -2.58 56.75
N ARG A 31 42.99 -3.74 56.16
CA ARG A 31 44.05 -4.74 56.52
C ARG A 31 43.59 -6.14 56.06
N GLN A 32 44.27 -7.01 55.27
CA GLN A 32 45.64 -7.20 54.78
C GLN A 32 45.62 -8.18 53.56
N ARG A 33 46.21 -7.81 52.41
CA ARG A 33 47.37 -8.42 51.66
C ARG A 33 47.18 -9.71 50.80
N PRO A 34 48.00 -9.88 49.72
CA PRO A 34 47.58 -10.51 48.45
C PRO A 34 48.35 -11.80 48.08
N ALA A 35 47.80 -12.60 47.16
CA ALA A 35 48.56 -13.54 46.34
C ALA A 35 48.04 -13.54 44.89
N SER A 36 48.98 -13.28 44.00
CA SER A 36 48.95 -13.06 42.56
C SER A 36 48.52 -14.28 41.73
N ILE A 37 47.51 -14.10 40.88
CA ILE A 37 47.23 -14.95 39.71
C ILE A 37 47.69 -14.17 38.46
N PRO A 38 48.48 -14.77 37.54
CA PRO A 38 49.05 -14.07 36.38
C PRO A 38 47.97 -13.63 35.36
N PRO A 39 48.28 -12.62 34.53
CA PRO A 39 47.32 -12.06 33.58
C PRO A 39 47.02 -13.03 32.42
N VAL A 40 45.73 -13.22 32.13
CA VAL A 40 45.26 -13.82 30.88
C VAL A 40 45.62 -12.87 29.74
N SER A 41 46.54 -13.29 28.89
CA SER A 41 46.97 -12.59 27.68
C SER A 41 45.81 -12.45 26.71
N ARG A 42 45.28 -11.23 26.58
CA ARG A 42 44.44 -10.84 25.45
C ARG A 42 45.35 -10.65 24.23
N THR A 43 45.28 -11.54 23.26
CA THR A 43 45.80 -11.26 21.92
C THR A 43 44.73 -10.47 21.14
N PRO A 44 44.96 -9.20 20.77
CA PRO A 44 44.19 -8.61 19.68
C PRO A 44 44.71 -9.23 18.38
N SER A 45 43.99 -10.24 17.86
CA SER A 45 44.24 -10.71 16.51
C SER A 45 43.93 -9.56 15.56
N SER A 46 45.01 -9.10 14.95
CA SER A 46 45.06 -7.94 14.09
C SER A 46 44.51 -8.30 12.72
N ALA A 47 43.68 -7.40 12.18
CA ALA A 47 43.54 -7.14 10.74
C ALA A 47 43.23 -8.34 9.83
N MET A 48 41.95 -8.69 9.71
CA MET A 48 41.47 -9.27 8.45
C MET A 48 41.00 -8.11 7.56
N LYS A 49 41.84 -7.84 6.56
CA LYS A 49 41.69 -6.76 5.58
C LYS A 49 40.32 -6.81 4.92
N SER A 50 39.68 -5.64 4.91
CA SER A 50 38.54 -5.28 4.07
C SER A 50 38.75 -5.77 2.63
N LEU A 51 38.00 -6.79 2.24
CA LEU A 51 37.88 -7.22 0.84
C LEU A 51 36.78 -6.39 0.19
N MET A 52 37.07 -5.11 -0.03
CA MET A 52 36.18 -4.19 -0.74
C MET A 52 36.90 -3.70 -1.99
N GLY A 53 36.49 -4.24 -3.14
CA GLY A 53 36.91 -3.80 -4.46
C GLY A 53 36.27 -4.69 -5.52
N ASN A 54 35.54 -4.09 -6.47
CA ASN A 54 34.97 -4.66 -7.72
C ASN A 54 33.44 -4.83 -7.79
N ARG A 55 32.63 -4.19 -6.94
CA ARG A 55 31.17 -4.09 -7.17
C ARG A 55 30.76 -2.98 -8.14
N SER A 56 31.59 -1.97 -8.33
CA SER A 56 31.30 -0.83 -9.22
C SER A 56 31.36 -1.19 -10.71
N VAL A 57 32.30 -2.06 -11.12
CA VAL A 57 32.42 -2.50 -12.52
C VAL A 57 31.23 -3.35 -12.96
N ALA A 58 30.71 -4.18 -12.05
CA ALA A 58 29.49 -4.96 -12.30
C ALA A 58 28.27 -4.04 -12.49
N LEU A 59 28.12 -3.01 -11.66
CA LEU A 59 27.00 -2.07 -11.76
C LEU A 59 27.03 -1.26 -13.08
N THR A 60 28.21 -0.75 -13.47
CA THR A 60 28.35 0.01 -14.73
C THR A 60 28.08 -0.87 -15.95
N GLY A 61 28.52 -2.13 -15.95
CA GLY A 61 28.23 -3.07 -17.03
C GLY A 61 26.75 -3.40 -17.17
N VAL A 62 26.03 -3.57 -16.06
CA VAL A 62 24.59 -3.83 -16.06
C VAL A 62 23.81 -2.62 -16.57
N ILE A 63 24.17 -1.41 -16.16
CA ILE A 63 23.52 -0.17 -16.64
C ILE A 63 23.72 -0.01 -18.15
N LEU A 64 24.94 -0.25 -18.66
CA LEU A 64 25.19 -0.20 -20.11
C LEU A 64 24.39 -1.27 -20.86
N ALA A 65 24.29 -2.49 -20.33
CA ALA A 65 23.48 -3.54 -20.94
C ALA A 65 21.99 -3.17 -21.00
N ILE A 66 21.43 -2.59 -19.93
CA ILE A 66 20.03 -2.14 -19.90
C ILE A 66 19.79 -1.03 -20.93
N ILE A 67 20.70 -0.06 -21.05
CA ILE A 67 20.58 1.03 -22.04
C ILE A 67 20.60 0.47 -23.46
N VAL A 68 21.51 -0.48 -23.76
CA VAL A 68 21.57 -1.11 -25.08
C VAL A 68 20.28 -1.87 -25.39
N ILE A 69 19.76 -2.64 -24.42
CA ILE A 69 18.49 -3.37 -24.58
C ILE A 69 17.33 -2.39 -24.82
N ALA A 70 17.24 -1.29 -24.06
CA ALA A 70 16.20 -0.28 -24.24
C ALA A 70 16.25 0.35 -25.64
N VAL A 71 17.45 0.70 -26.13
CA VAL A 71 17.61 1.23 -27.50
C VAL A 71 17.19 0.21 -28.55
N VAL A 72 17.55 -1.06 -28.39
CA VAL A 72 17.11 -2.14 -29.28
C VAL A 72 15.58 -2.26 -29.24
N VAL A 73 14.96 -2.23 -28.08
CA VAL A 73 13.50 -2.29 -27.97
C VAL A 73 12.83 -1.12 -28.71
N VAL A 74 13.30 0.11 -28.53
CA VAL A 74 12.75 1.28 -29.24
C VAL A 74 12.94 1.18 -30.76
N VAL A 75 14.10 0.70 -31.23
CA VAL A 75 14.37 0.56 -32.67
C VAL A 75 13.52 -0.53 -33.31
N PHE A 76 13.33 -1.66 -32.62
CA PHE A 76 12.68 -2.84 -33.20
C PHE A 76 11.18 -2.93 -32.88
N PHE A 77 10.70 -2.28 -31.82
CA PHE A 77 9.32 -2.43 -31.33
C PHE A 77 8.54 -1.11 -31.24
N ASN A 78 9.04 0.03 -31.74
CA ASN A 78 8.18 1.23 -31.86
C ASN A 78 7.02 0.97 -32.84
N PRO A 79 5.75 0.87 -32.40
CA PRO A 79 4.61 0.93 -33.29
C PRO A 79 4.24 2.41 -33.41
N PHE A 80 5.13 3.20 -34.02
CA PHE A 80 4.77 4.56 -34.42
C PHE A 80 3.95 4.44 -35.71
N GLU A 81 2.70 3.98 -35.57
CA GLU A 81 1.77 4.01 -36.68
C GLU A 81 1.43 5.47 -36.98
N LYS A 82 1.78 5.81 -38.21
CA LYS A 82 1.78 7.15 -38.78
C LYS A 82 0.34 7.58 -39.01
N THR A 83 0.06 8.83 -38.65
CA THR A 83 -1.12 9.61 -38.98
C THR A 83 -1.66 9.28 -40.38
N ALA A 84 -2.88 8.76 -40.46
CA ALA A 84 -3.60 8.55 -41.71
C ALA A 84 -4.69 9.63 -41.88
N THR A 85 -4.34 10.61 -42.73
CA THR A 85 -5.17 11.38 -43.67
C THR A 85 -6.70 11.38 -43.49
N ASN A 86 -7.24 12.56 -43.15
CA ASN A 86 -8.63 12.93 -43.40
C ASN A 86 -8.84 13.23 -44.90
N GLU A 87 -9.68 12.46 -45.60
CA GLU A 87 -10.26 12.83 -46.90
C GLU A 87 -11.79 12.83 -46.79
N PRO A 88 -12.50 13.85 -47.31
CA PRO A 88 -13.95 13.94 -47.22
C PRO A 88 -14.61 13.30 -48.45
N VAL A 89 -15.46 12.28 -48.25
CA VAL A 89 -16.30 11.76 -49.35
C VAL A 89 -17.76 11.89 -48.98
N ALA A 90 -18.43 12.83 -49.64
CA ALA A 90 -19.88 12.97 -49.64
C ALA A 90 -20.49 11.95 -50.59
N ASN A 91 -21.52 11.21 -50.15
CA ASN A 91 -22.55 10.65 -51.04
C ASN A 91 -23.90 10.48 -50.33
N THR A 92 -24.93 10.50 -51.16
CA THR A 92 -26.29 11.01 -50.91
C THR A 92 -27.35 9.91 -50.70
N ASN A 93 -28.21 10.12 -49.69
CA ASN A 93 -29.63 9.77 -49.53
C ASN A 93 -30.19 8.45 -50.13
N THR A 94 -30.80 7.59 -49.30
CA THR A 94 -32.28 7.43 -49.17
C THR A 94 -32.63 6.23 -48.25
N GLU A 95 -33.38 6.51 -47.18
CA GLU A 95 -34.01 5.60 -46.20
C GLU A 95 -35.12 4.72 -46.84
N PRO A 96 -35.46 3.52 -46.32
CA PRO A 96 -36.27 3.44 -45.09
C PRO A 96 -35.89 2.30 -44.11
N SER A 97 -35.76 2.68 -42.84
CA SER A 97 -36.17 1.97 -41.62
C SER A 97 -36.29 0.43 -41.65
N ILE A 98 -35.25 -0.29 -41.19
CA ILE A 98 -35.32 -1.39 -40.19
C ILE A 98 -34.03 -1.37 -39.38
N LEU A 99 -34.16 -1.21 -38.06
CA LEU A 99 -33.10 -1.17 -37.06
C LEU A 99 -32.37 -2.53 -36.95
N PRO A 100 -31.05 -2.55 -37.11
CA PRO A 100 -30.21 -3.23 -36.15
C PRO A 100 -29.40 -2.19 -35.39
N SER A 101 -29.48 -2.25 -34.06
CA SER A 101 -28.72 -1.44 -33.11
C SER A 101 -27.22 -1.48 -33.45
N THR A 102 -26.82 -0.54 -34.28
CA THR A 102 -25.44 -0.13 -34.46
C THR A 102 -25.15 0.72 -33.24
N ILE A 103 -24.70 0.08 -32.16
CA ILE A 103 -24.10 0.78 -31.02
C ILE A 103 -22.76 1.29 -31.53
N SER A 104 -22.80 2.39 -32.28
CA SER A 104 -21.65 3.27 -32.38
C SER A 104 -21.30 3.72 -30.96
N PRO A 105 -20.02 3.74 -30.57
CA PRO A 105 -19.63 4.31 -29.29
C PRO A 105 -20.17 5.74 -29.23
N PRO A 106 -20.74 6.20 -28.11
CA PRO A 106 -21.23 7.57 -28.00
C PRO A 106 -20.03 8.54 -28.04
N SER A 107 -19.63 8.97 -29.24
CA SER A 107 -18.90 10.21 -29.43
C SER A 107 -19.88 11.37 -29.23
N ASN A 108 -20.27 11.60 -27.99
CA ASN A 108 -20.72 12.92 -27.55
C ASN A 108 -19.49 13.69 -27.12
N THR A 109 -18.86 14.41 -28.05
CA THR A 109 -17.84 15.43 -27.73
C THR A 109 -18.50 16.68 -27.14
N GLY A 110 -19.31 16.52 -26.10
CA GLY A 110 -19.46 17.53 -25.06
C GLY A 110 -18.41 17.20 -24.03
N SER A 111 -17.54 18.16 -23.69
CA SER A 111 -16.52 18.02 -22.65
C SER A 111 -17.06 17.22 -21.46
N VAL A 112 -16.71 15.94 -21.38
CA VAL A 112 -17.05 15.14 -20.20
C VAL A 112 -16.27 15.78 -19.06
N SER A 113 -17.01 16.30 -18.07
CA SER A 113 -16.41 16.86 -16.88
C SER A 113 -15.80 15.70 -16.09
N ASP A 114 -14.60 15.93 -15.58
CA ASP A 114 -13.78 15.03 -14.77
C ASP A 114 -13.07 15.95 -13.77
N ALA A 115 -13.77 16.25 -12.67
CA ALA A 115 -13.44 17.40 -11.84
C ALA A 115 -12.26 17.16 -10.88
N ASP A 116 -11.95 15.91 -10.56
CA ASP A 116 -10.74 15.51 -9.83
C ASP A 116 -9.61 14.98 -10.74
N SER A 117 -9.89 14.81 -12.04
CA SER A 117 -8.92 14.40 -13.05
C SER A 117 -8.30 13.03 -12.76
N ASP A 118 -9.03 12.14 -12.09
CA ASP A 118 -8.60 10.76 -11.92
C ASP A 118 -8.67 10.04 -13.28
N GLY A 119 -9.68 10.32 -14.11
CA GLY A 119 -9.95 9.70 -15.42
C GLY A 119 -11.29 8.95 -15.50
N LEU A 120 -12.12 9.03 -14.47
CA LEU A 120 -13.51 8.60 -14.40
C LEU A 120 -14.41 9.84 -14.58
N PRO A 121 -15.29 9.90 -15.59
CA PRO A 121 -16.13 11.09 -15.79
C PRO A 121 -17.12 11.32 -14.65
N ASP A 122 -17.39 12.58 -14.29
CA ASP A 122 -18.34 12.98 -13.21
C ASP A 122 -19.72 12.29 -13.33
N ALA A 123 -20.17 12.06 -14.56
CA ALA A 123 -21.45 11.40 -14.85
C ALA A 123 -21.42 9.88 -14.56
N GLU A 124 -20.27 9.24 -14.76
CA GLU A 124 -20.05 7.84 -14.39
C GLU A 124 -19.92 7.71 -12.87
N GLU A 125 -19.17 8.61 -12.23
CA GLU A 125 -19.04 8.68 -10.78
C GLU A 125 -20.38 8.84 -10.06
N GLN A 126 -21.22 9.75 -10.54
CA GLN A 126 -22.58 9.92 -10.01
C GLN A 126 -23.40 8.62 -10.07
N SER A 127 -23.16 7.76 -11.07
CA SER A 127 -23.86 6.48 -11.22
C SER A 127 -23.30 5.38 -10.30
N LEU A 128 -22.02 5.47 -9.94
CA LEU A 128 -21.33 4.55 -9.04
C LEU A 128 -21.46 4.96 -7.57
N GLY A 129 -21.81 6.21 -7.30
CA GLY A 129 -21.92 6.76 -5.94
C GLY A 129 -20.60 7.28 -5.39
N THR A 130 -19.59 7.45 -6.24
CA THR A 130 -18.31 8.06 -5.91
C THR A 130 -18.41 9.59 -5.90
N ASN A 131 -17.35 10.26 -5.46
CA ASN A 131 -17.28 11.70 -5.30
C ASN A 131 -16.44 12.35 -6.40
N ALA A 132 -17.10 13.01 -7.35
CA ALA A 132 -16.45 13.69 -8.48
C ALA A 132 -15.43 14.79 -8.17
N GLN A 133 -15.22 15.13 -6.90
CA GLN A 133 -14.18 16.07 -6.48
C GLN A 133 -13.04 15.37 -5.73
N ASN A 134 -13.05 14.04 -5.69
CA ASN A 134 -12.12 13.23 -4.93
C ASN A 134 -11.80 11.93 -5.67
N ALA A 135 -10.61 11.90 -6.26
CA ALA A 135 -10.10 10.79 -7.06
C ALA A 135 -10.05 9.42 -6.34
N ASP A 136 -10.18 9.39 -5.01
CA ASP A 136 -10.12 8.21 -4.15
C ASP A 136 -11.24 8.34 -3.11
N SER A 137 -12.44 7.89 -3.47
CA SER A 137 -13.68 8.18 -2.79
C SER A 137 -13.78 7.53 -1.40
N ASP A 138 -13.15 6.40 -1.18
CA ASP A 138 -13.12 5.70 0.10
C ASP A 138 -11.80 5.83 0.88
N SER A 139 -10.83 6.54 0.30
CA SER A 139 -9.57 6.96 0.91
C SER A 139 -8.62 5.81 1.25
N ASP A 140 -8.56 4.81 0.38
CA ASP A 140 -7.75 3.61 0.56
C ASP A 140 -6.42 3.65 -0.22
N GLN A 141 -6.19 4.73 -0.98
CA GLN A 141 -5.07 4.99 -1.89
C GLN A 141 -5.14 4.28 -3.25
N LEU A 142 -6.31 3.82 -3.66
CA LEU A 142 -6.65 3.37 -5.00
C LEU A 142 -7.62 4.38 -5.62
N PHE A 143 -7.40 4.80 -6.87
CA PHE A 143 -8.30 5.77 -7.49
C PHE A 143 -9.58 5.11 -7.99
N ASP A 144 -10.71 5.82 -7.97
CA ASP A 144 -12.03 5.31 -8.33
C ASP A 144 -12.03 4.69 -9.74
N ARG A 145 -11.34 5.31 -10.71
CA ARG A 145 -11.20 4.71 -12.05
C ARG A 145 -10.45 3.37 -12.04
N GLU A 146 -9.39 3.26 -11.22
CA GLU A 146 -8.55 2.07 -11.15
C GLU A 146 -9.38 0.91 -10.61
N GLU A 147 -10.14 1.18 -9.57
CA GLU A 147 -11.08 0.25 -8.95
C GLU A 147 -12.12 -0.25 -9.95
N VAL A 148 -12.77 0.67 -10.66
CA VAL A 148 -13.88 0.34 -11.57
C VAL A 148 -13.39 -0.34 -12.85
N LYS A 149 -12.24 0.10 -13.40
CA LYS A 149 -11.79 -0.33 -14.74
C LYS A 149 -10.71 -1.41 -14.72
N VAL A 150 -9.94 -1.53 -13.64
CA VAL A 150 -8.75 -2.39 -13.57
C VAL A 150 -8.94 -3.50 -12.54
N TYR A 151 -9.24 -3.15 -11.29
CA TYR A 151 -9.24 -4.11 -10.18
C TYR A 151 -10.61 -4.73 -9.89
N LEU A 152 -11.68 -4.12 -10.41
CA LEU A 152 -13.07 -4.53 -10.22
C LEU A 152 -13.47 -4.56 -8.73
N THR A 153 -12.95 -3.60 -7.97
CA THR A 153 -13.28 -3.35 -6.57
C THR A 153 -14.44 -2.36 -6.43
N ASN A 154 -14.90 -2.13 -5.21
CA ASN A 154 -15.96 -1.18 -4.93
C ASN A 154 -15.36 0.17 -4.49
N PRO A 155 -15.44 1.24 -5.31
CA PRO A 155 -14.80 2.53 -5.05
C PRO A 155 -15.43 3.36 -3.92
N THR A 156 -16.29 2.75 -3.13
CA THR A 156 -16.93 3.36 -1.96
C THR A 156 -16.72 2.53 -0.70
N ASN A 157 -15.88 1.49 -0.79
CA ASN A 157 -15.62 0.54 0.27
C ASN A 157 -14.13 0.17 0.27
N PRO A 158 -13.35 0.64 1.26
CA PRO A 158 -11.90 0.55 1.23
C PRO A 158 -11.35 -0.89 1.37
N ASP A 159 -12.21 -1.88 1.62
CA ASP A 159 -11.88 -3.29 1.79
C ASP A 159 -13.01 -4.09 1.11
N THR A 160 -12.87 -4.32 -0.20
CA THR A 160 -13.94 -4.85 -1.05
C THR A 160 -14.34 -6.26 -0.67
N ASP A 161 -13.38 -7.11 -0.33
CA ASP A 161 -13.62 -8.51 -0.01
C ASP A 161 -13.85 -8.78 1.50
N GLY A 162 -13.60 -7.77 2.34
CA GLY A 162 -13.88 -7.79 3.77
C GLY A 162 -12.89 -8.63 4.57
N ASP A 163 -11.67 -8.83 4.09
CA ASP A 163 -10.64 -9.64 4.76
C ASP A 163 -9.84 -8.86 5.82
N GLY A 164 -10.01 -7.54 5.87
CA GLY A 164 -9.37 -6.63 6.81
C GLY A 164 -8.10 -5.96 6.28
N VAL A 165 -7.75 -6.17 5.01
CA VAL A 165 -6.73 -5.42 4.27
C VAL A 165 -7.43 -4.49 3.28
N ILE A 166 -6.96 -3.24 3.16
CA ILE A 166 -7.57 -2.31 2.21
C ILE A 166 -7.11 -2.55 0.77
N ASP A 167 -7.97 -2.32 -0.21
CA ASP A 167 -7.76 -2.67 -1.62
C ASP A 167 -6.46 -2.03 -2.17
N GLY A 168 -6.24 -0.74 -1.89
CA GLY A 168 -5.04 0.00 -2.26
C GLY A 168 -3.75 -0.58 -1.66
N GLN A 169 -3.81 -1.13 -0.43
CA GLN A 169 -2.67 -1.82 0.17
C GLN A 169 -2.39 -3.16 -0.53
N GLU A 170 -3.44 -3.90 -0.86
CA GLU A 170 -3.32 -5.17 -1.58
C GLU A 170 -2.71 -4.97 -2.96
N VAL A 171 -3.18 -3.98 -3.72
CA VAL A 171 -2.62 -3.60 -5.01
C VAL A 171 -1.14 -3.22 -4.88
N ALA A 172 -0.78 -2.42 -3.88
CA ALA A 172 0.62 -2.05 -3.62
C ALA A 172 1.51 -3.27 -3.28
N GLN A 173 0.92 -4.33 -2.73
CA GLN A 173 1.59 -5.58 -2.38
C GLN A 173 1.48 -6.66 -3.47
N GLY A 174 0.75 -6.41 -4.55
CA GLY A 174 0.49 -7.38 -5.63
C GLY A 174 -0.45 -8.52 -5.23
N GLN A 175 -1.36 -8.27 -4.29
CA GLN A 175 -2.43 -9.16 -3.83
C GLN A 175 -3.74 -8.88 -4.60
N ASN A 176 -4.78 -9.70 -4.36
CA ASN A 176 -6.06 -9.57 -5.06
C ASN A 176 -7.07 -8.79 -4.21
N PRO A 177 -7.42 -7.55 -4.57
CA PRO A 177 -8.31 -6.73 -3.76
C PRO A 177 -9.80 -7.14 -3.84
N SER A 178 -10.16 -8.02 -4.77
CA SER A 178 -11.57 -8.42 -5.00
C SER A 178 -11.92 -9.80 -4.45
N GLY A 179 -11.02 -10.45 -3.71
CA GLY A 179 -11.31 -11.75 -3.12
C GLY A 179 -10.12 -12.43 -2.45
N ALA A 180 -10.43 -13.24 -1.44
CA ALA A 180 -9.47 -13.92 -0.58
C ALA A 180 -8.28 -14.56 -1.34
N GLY A 181 -7.10 -13.94 -1.20
CA GLY A 181 -5.82 -14.54 -1.57
C GLY A 181 -4.96 -13.72 -2.54
N LEU A 182 -3.82 -14.30 -2.93
CA LEU A 182 -2.93 -13.69 -3.91
C LEU A 182 -3.55 -13.78 -5.31
N LEU A 183 -3.38 -12.75 -6.16
CA LEU A 183 -3.65 -12.76 -7.62
C LEU A 183 -3.02 -13.96 -8.39
N ARG A 184 -2.23 -14.81 -7.72
CA ARG A 184 -1.51 -15.96 -8.27
C ARG A 184 -2.11 -17.31 -7.90
N ASP A 185 -3.16 -17.37 -7.09
CA ASP A 185 -3.73 -18.63 -6.63
C ASP A 185 -4.75 -19.23 -7.62
N LEU A 186 -4.25 -19.63 -8.80
CA LEU A 186 -4.98 -20.49 -9.73
C LEU A 186 -5.21 -21.91 -9.17
N THR A 187 -4.69 -22.22 -7.98
CA THR A 187 -4.76 -23.54 -7.36
C THR A 187 -6.04 -23.75 -6.55
N SER A 188 -6.59 -22.69 -5.95
CA SER A 188 -7.82 -22.76 -5.15
C SER A 188 -9.10 -23.06 -5.96
N GLU A 189 -9.10 -22.84 -7.28
CA GLU A 189 -10.27 -23.09 -8.14
C GLU A 189 -10.34 -24.52 -8.71
N ILE A 190 -9.24 -25.29 -8.63
CA ILE A 190 -9.20 -26.68 -9.12
C ILE A 190 -9.78 -27.67 -8.09
N GLU A 191 -9.80 -27.36 -6.79
CA GLU A 191 -10.33 -28.28 -5.76
C GLU A 191 -11.87 -28.26 -5.62
N LYS A 192 -12.58 -27.38 -6.35
CA LYS A 192 -14.05 -27.33 -6.35
C LYS A 192 -14.74 -28.09 -7.50
N LEU A 193 -13.96 -28.77 -8.35
CA LEU A 193 -14.46 -29.66 -9.40
C LEU A 193 -14.36 -31.13 -8.98
#